data_AF-A0A396HG19-F1
#
_entry.id   AF-A0A396HG19-F1
#
_cell.length_a   1.000
_cell.length_b   1.000
_cell.length_c   1.000
_cell.angle_alpha   90.00
_cell.angle_beta   90.00
_cell.angle_gamma   90.00
#
_symmetry.space_group_name_H-M   'P 1'
#
loop_
_entity.id
_entity.type
_entity.pdbx_description
1 polymer ?
#
loop_
_entity_poly.entity_id
_entity_poly.type
_entity_poly.pdbx_seq_one_letter_code
_entity_poly.pdbx_strand_id
1 'polypeptide(L)'
;MVYGLFMCRGDLPVRLCGQCVKNATDQIYSKCRSSPKGIVWYSHCLLHYSDRKFFSNVETSPMYSDINITKIPSQTKTCSLIHYGIS
;
A
#
# COMPACT_ATOMS: atom_id res chain seq x y z
N MET A 1 15.91 2.01 -9.42
CA MET A 1 14.65 1.81 -10.20
C MET A 1 13.53 1.59 -9.19
N VAL A 2 12.32 2.04 -9.48
CA VAL A 2 11.16 1.88 -8.60
C VAL A 2 10.06 1.18 -9.40
N TYR A 3 9.42 0.20 -8.78
CA TYR A 3 8.27 -0.50 -9.31
C TYR A 3 7.03 -0.07 -8.53
N GLY A 4 5.92 0.18 -9.20
CA GLY A 4 4.69 0.67 -8.58
C GLY A 4 3.45 0.03 -9.17
N LEU A 5 2.51 -0.35 -8.31
CA LEU A 5 1.21 -0.90 -8.65
C LEU A 5 0.14 -0.14 -7.89
N PHE A 6 -0.97 0.13 -8.56
CA PHE A 6 -2.21 0.53 -7.89
C PHE A 6 -3.34 -0.39 -8.30
N MET A 7 -4.30 -0.56 -7.41
CA MET A 7 -5.55 -1.27 -7.69
C MET A 7 -6.71 -0.47 -7.11
N CYS A 8 -7.80 -0.36 -7.85
CA CYS A 8 -9.03 0.23 -7.35
C CYS A 8 -10.11 -0.84 -7.19
N ARG A 9 -11.05 -0.59 -6.29
CA ARG A 9 -12.26 -1.41 -6.20
C ARG A 9 -13.07 -1.29 -7.49
N GLY A 10 -13.51 -2.42 -8.04
CA GLY A 10 -14.06 -2.49 -9.41
C GLY A 10 -15.42 -1.81 -9.61
N ASP A 11 -16.14 -1.52 -8.53
CA ASP A 11 -17.43 -0.82 -8.52
C ASP A 11 -17.31 0.71 -8.48
N LEU A 12 -16.08 1.26 -8.38
CA LEU A 12 -15.87 2.70 -8.26
C LEU A 12 -15.83 3.40 -9.62
N PRO A 13 -16.47 4.58 -9.75
CA PRO A 13 -16.23 5.50 -10.87
C PRO A 13 -14.74 5.84 -11.00
N VAL A 14 -14.27 5.98 -12.25
CA VAL A 14 -12.86 6.32 -12.58
C VAL A 14 -12.36 7.54 -11.80
N ARG A 15 -13.23 8.55 -11.63
CA ARG A 15 -12.91 9.77 -10.88
C ARG A 15 -12.57 9.48 -9.42
N LEU A 16 -13.36 8.65 -8.74
CA LEU A 16 -13.14 8.31 -7.33
C LEU A 16 -11.91 7.42 -7.16
N CYS A 17 -11.67 6.50 -8.09
CA CYS A 17 -10.43 5.72 -8.14
C CYS A 17 -9.19 6.63 -8.25
N GLY A 18 -9.19 7.57 -9.21
CA GLY A 18 -8.09 8.52 -9.39
C GLY A 18 -7.84 9.39 -8.15
N GLN A 19 -8.91 9.85 -7.49
CA GLN A 19 -8.80 10.60 -6.24
C GLN A 19 -8.20 9.76 -5.11
N CYS A 20 -8.62 8.49 -4.97
CA CYS A 20 -8.07 7.58 -3.98
C CYS A 20 -6.57 7.35 -4.18
N VAL A 21 -6.16 7.05 -5.42
CA VAL A 21 -4.74 6.80 -5.75
C VAL A 21 -3.89 8.05 -5.50
N LYS A 22 -4.41 9.25 -5.82
CA LYS A 22 -3.73 10.50 -5.51
C LYS A 22 -3.54 10.68 -4.00
N ASN A 23 -4.61 10.52 -3.21
CA ASN A 23 -4.53 10.61 -1.75
C ASN A 23 -3.57 9.56 -1.16
N ALA A 24 -3.53 8.34 -1.71
CA ALA A 24 -2.57 7.32 -1.31
C ALA A 24 -1.13 7.73 -1.59
N THR A 25 -0.89 8.37 -2.73
CA THR A 25 0.43 8.86 -3.12
C THR A 25 0.91 9.97 -2.19
N ASP A 26 0.05 10.95 -1.89
CA ASP A 26 0.38 12.05 -0.97
C ASP A 26 0.65 11.54 0.45
N GLN A 27 -0.16 10.60 0.91
CA GLN A 27 0.03 9.95 2.21
C GLN A 27 1.34 9.17 2.30
N ILE A 28 1.64 8.32 1.30
CA ILE A 28 2.86 7.53 1.33
C ILE A 28 4.10 8.44 1.23
N TYR A 29 4.04 9.50 0.43
CA TYR A 29 5.11 10.49 0.35
C TYR A 29 5.35 11.18 1.71
N SER A 30 4.28 11.56 2.41
CA SER A 30 4.39 12.26 3.70
C SER A 30 4.86 11.36 4.86
N LYS A 31 4.39 10.11 4.93
CA LYS A 31 4.65 9.20 6.05
C LYS A 31 5.85 8.28 5.83
N CYS A 32 6.19 7.97 4.58
CA CYS A 32 7.16 6.93 4.23
C CYS A 32 8.40 7.47 3.52
N ARG A 33 8.71 8.77 3.64
CA ARG A 33 9.75 9.48 2.88
C ARG A 33 11.14 8.82 2.84
N SER A 34 11.50 8.05 3.87
CA SER A 34 12.80 7.37 3.99
C SER A 34 12.76 5.87 3.67
N SER A 35 11.58 5.32 3.32
CA SER A 35 11.45 3.89 3.01
C SER A 35 11.52 3.62 1.51
N PRO A 36 12.37 2.69 1.05
CA PRO A 36 12.47 2.31 -0.36
C PRO A 36 11.26 1.48 -0.84
N LYS A 37 10.36 1.09 0.06
CA LYS A 37 9.14 0.36 -0.26
C LYS A 37 7.99 0.73 0.69
N GLY A 38 6.78 0.76 0.17
CA GLY A 38 5.63 1.07 0.98
C GLY A 38 4.32 0.67 0.34
N ILE A 39 3.34 0.45 1.20
CA ILE A 39 2.01 0.01 0.81
C ILE A 39 0.95 0.82 1.56
N VAL A 40 -0.05 1.33 0.83
CA VAL A 40 -1.21 2.01 1.39
C VAL A 40 -2.46 1.24 1.02
N TRP A 41 -3.24 0.89 2.05
CA TRP A 41 -4.54 0.24 1.92
C TRP A 41 -5.64 1.24 2.29
N TYR A 42 -6.44 1.65 1.32
CA TYR A 42 -7.75 2.27 1.55
C TYR A 42 -8.85 1.26 1.25
N SER A 43 -10.04 1.52 1.79
CA SER A 43 -11.28 0.81 1.41
C SER A 43 -11.57 0.82 -0.11
N HIS A 44 -11.03 1.81 -0.82
CA HIS A 44 -11.32 2.08 -2.24
C HIS A 44 -10.15 1.79 -3.18
N CYS A 45 -8.92 1.79 -2.68
CA CYS A 45 -7.74 1.53 -3.50
C CYS A 45 -6.54 1.03 -2.68
N LEU A 46 -5.64 0.36 -3.39
CA LEU A 46 -4.33 -0.06 -2.92
C LEU A 46 -3.27 0.68 -3.74
N LEU A 47 -2.20 1.11 -3.07
CA LEU A 47 -0.96 1.57 -3.72
C LEU A 47 0.22 0.82 -3.12
N HIS A 48 1.06 0.19 -3.94
CA HIS A 48 2.28 -0.50 -3.52
C HIS A 48 3.46 -0.04 -4.38
N TYR A 49 4.54 0.41 -3.75
CA TYR A 49 5.82 0.65 -4.41
C TYR A 49 6.96 -0.09 -3.74
N SER A 50 7.98 -0.43 -4.53
CA SER A 50 9.18 -1.09 -4.05
C SER A 50 10.37 -0.82 -4.98
N ASP A 51 11.58 -0.88 -4.43
CA ASP A 51 12.84 -0.89 -5.17
C ASP A 51 13.13 -2.27 -5.81
N ARG A 52 12.32 -3.28 -5.49
CA ARG A 52 12.38 -4.63 -6.07
C ARG A 52 11.14 -4.93 -6.91
N LYS A 53 11.32 -5.72 -7.97
CA LYS A 53 10.22 -6.15 -8.84
C LYS A 53 9.35 -7.16 -8.11
N PHE A 54 8.08 -6.84 -7.91
CA PHE A 54 7.09 -7.71 -7.24
C PHE A 54 5.97 -8.22 -8.18
N PHE A 55 5.88 -7.70 -9.41
CA PHE A 55 4.90 -8.17 -10.38
C PHE A 55 5.07 -9.66 -10.70
N SER A 56 3.96 -10.37 -10.88
CA SER A 56 3.91 -11.80 -11.19
C SER A 56 4.49 -12.72 -10.11
N ASN A 57 4.88 -12.18 -8.95
CA ASN A 57 5.25 -12.93 -7.76
C ASN A 57 4.11 -12.81 -6.74
N VAL A 58 3.73 -13.93 -6.13
CA VAL A 58 2.78 -13.91 -5.03
C VAL A 58 3.55 -13.56 -3.76
N GLU A 59 3.42 -12.31 -3.31
CA GLU A 59 3.92 -11.88 -2.00
C GLU A 59 2.77 -11.95 -0.99
N THR A 60 2.90 -12.83 0.00
CA THR A 60 1.95 -12.91 1.13
C THR A 60 2.31 -11.92 2.23
N SER A 61 3.43 -11.21 2.11
CA SER A 61 3.95 -10.28 3.11
C SER A 61 4.22 -8.89 2.51
N PRO A 62 3.89 -7.79 3.22
CA PRO A 62 3.24 -7.78 4.53
C PRO A 62 1.78 -8.24 4.45
N MET A 63 1.42 -9.25 5.25
CA MET A 63 0.06 -9.74 5.35
C MET A 63 -0.71 -8.77 6.24
N TYR A 64 -1.86 -8.27 5.77
CA TYR A 64 -2.82 -7.69 6.68
C TYR A 64 -3.46 -8.83 7.47
N SER A 65 -3.00 -9.05 8.69
CA SER A 65 -3.59 -10.02 9.61
C SER A 65 -4.02 -9.28 10.87
N ASP A 66 -5.33 -9.10 11.06
CA ASP A 66 -5.97 -8.79 12.35
C ASP A 66 -5.76 -9.96 13.33
N ILE A 67 -4.51 -10.25 13.66
CA ILE A 67 -4.16 -11.29 14.61
C ILE A 67 -3.07 -10.69 15.48
N ASN A 68 -3.31 -10.66 16.79
CA ASN A 68 -2.34 -10.35 17.84
C ASN A 68 -1.18 -11.37 17.80
N ILE A 69 -0.38 -11.35 16.76
CA ILE A 69 0.86 -12.11 16.67
C ILE A 69 1.95 -11.12 17.02
N THR A 70 2.44 -11.28 18.25
CA THR A 70 3.68 -10.68 18.74
C THR A 70 4.76 -10.76 17.67
N LYS A 71 4.97 -9.64 16.96
CA LYS A 71 6.21 -9.19 16.33
C LYS A 71 7.08 -10.31 15.73
N ILE A 72 6.91 -10.59 14.43
CA ILE A 72 7.94 -11.26 13.63
C ILE A 72 8.63 -10.19 12.77
N PRO A 73 9.91 -9.86 13.02
CA PRO A 73 10.61 -8.82 12.28
C PRO A 73 11.11 -9.39 10.96
N SER A 74 10.35 -9.23 9.87
CA SER A 74 10.95 -9.38 8.53
C SER A 74 11.69 -8.08 8.19
N GLN A 75 13.01 -8.15 8.23
CA GLN A 75 13.98 -7.05 8.28
C GLN A 75 14.14 -6.25 6.98
N THR A 76 13.06 -5.65 6.49
CA THR A 76 13.19 -4.53 5.55
C THR A 76 12.01 -3.63 5.84
N LYS A 77 12.28 -2.42 6.36
CA LYS A 77 11.28 -1.44 6.86
C LYS A 77 10.22 -1.09 5.81
N THR A 78 9.26 -1.98 5.51
CA THR A 78 8.11 -1.66 4.67
C THR A 78 7.26 -0.67 5.44
N CYS A 79 7.01 0.49 4.85
CA CYS A 79 6.08 1.44 5.43
C CYS A 79 4.66 1.04 5.01
N SER A 80 3.86 0.58 5.95
CA SER A 80 2.49 0.14 5.71
C SER A 80 1.51 1.13 6.34
N LEU A 81 0.61 1.68 5.54
CA LEU A 81 -0.47 2.56 5.99
C LEU A 81 -1.82 1.89 5.70
N ILE A 82 -2.71 1.87 6.68
CA ILE A 82 -4.03 1.26 6.54
C ILE A 82 -5.07 2.27 7.01
N HIS A 83 -6.01 2.58 6.13
CA HIS A 83 -7.08 3.52 6.38
C HIS A 83 -8.43 2.78 6.34
N TYR A 84 -8.94 2.48 7.54
CA TYR A 84 -10.30 2.05 7.77
C TYR A 84 -11.21 3.27 7.84
N GLY A 85 -11.73 3.71 6.69
CA GLY A 85 -12.87 4.62 6.69
C GLY A 85 -12.68 5.87 5.85
N ILE A 86 -13.77 6.16 5.14
CA ILE A 86 -14.10 7.32 4.35
C ILE A 86 -14.31 8.47 5.34
N SER A 87 -13.59 9.57 5.19
CA SER A 87 -14.04 10.87 5.72
C SER A 87 -14.98 11.50 4.71
#